data_AF-A0A8C6YUR2-F1
#
_entry.id   AF-A0A8C6YUR2-F1
#
_cell.length_a   1.000
_cell.length_b   1.000
_cell.length_c   1.000
_cell.angle_alpha   90.00
_cell.angle_beta   90.00
_cell.angle_gamma   90.00
#
_symmetry.space_group_name_H-M   'P 1'
#
loop_
_entity.id
_entity.type
_entity.pdbx_description
1 polymer ?
#
loop_
_entity_poly.entity_id
_entity_poly.type
_entity_poly.pdbx_seq_one_letter_code
_entity_poly.pdbx_strand_id
1 'polypeptide(L)'
;MNKLLIFLSVFFLQVSKTLEEFDVEEQPSSLLEKRYPNIQVIQSGVKQLKSEEHKILTEDGKEYMYEKLCLCAGAKPKLILEGNPYVLGIRDTDSAQAFQKNLAQAERIVVVGNGGIALELVYEIQGCEVIWAIKDKAIGNTFFDAGAAEFLIPKLIAEKRETAIACKRTKYTMEGKEKKERPVAAPDELGSALGPDWHEGLRLKGTKEFSHKVHIEILCEVKQIFLQQEFLQLKRTSLTFPKEEKNVAADDVLWPVYVELTNGKIYGCNFIVSATGVVPNVKPFIDGNNVSILIYLEGFFFVK
;
A
#
# COMPACT_ATOMS: atom_id res chain seq x y z
N MET A 1 14.18 20.40 -10.62
CA MET A 1 13.51 20.12 -9.33
C MET A 1 14.15 18.86 -8.77
N ASN A 2 14.95 18.99 -7.71
CA ASN A 2 15.72 17.89 -7.16
C ASN A 2 14.78 16.93 -6.42
N LYS A 3 14.36 15.85 -7.07
CA LYS A 3 13.84 14.67 -6.36
C LYS A 3 15.01 14.11 -5.57
N LEU A 4 14.99 14.24 -4.24
CA LEU A 4 16.00 13.62 -3.40
C LEU A 4 15.76 12.11 -3.44
N LEU A 5 16.41 11.40 -4.37
CA LEU A 5 16.45 9.95 -4.31
C LEU A 5 17.37 9.57 -3.15
N ILE A 6 16.75 9.06 -2.09
CA ILE A 6 17.42 8.58 -0.90
C ILE A 6 17.76 7.11 -1.15
N PHE A 7 19.03 6.75 -1.00
CA PHE A 7 19.45 5.36 -1.03
C PHE A 7 19.45 4.82 0.40
N LEU A 8 18.98 3.59 0.57
CA LEU A 8 19.21 2.84 1.79
C LEU A 8 20.64 2.30 1.74
N SER A 9 21.52 2.86 2.56
CA SER A 9 22.85 2.29 2.75
C SER A 9 22.79 1.24 3.84
N VAL A 10 23.29 0.06 3.51
CA VAL A 10 23.37 -1.08 4.43
C VAL A 10 24.77 -1.14 5.00
N PHE A 11 24.88 -1.06 6.33
CA PHE A 11 26.09 -1.39 7.06
C PHE A 11 25.91 -2.76 7.70
N PHE A 12 26.82 -3.70 7.42
CA PHE A 12 26.80 -5.04 7.99
C PHE A 12 28.11 -5.31 8.71
N LEU A 13 28.02 -5.66 9.99
CA LEU A 13 29.14 -5.97 10.86
C LEU A 13 28.90 -7.30 11.56
N GLN A 14 29.73 -8.29 11.28
CA GLN A 14 29.69 -9.55 12.02
C GLN A 14 30.46 -9.39 13.35
N VAL A 15 29.73 -9.22 14.44
CA VAL A 15 30.29 -8.98 15.79
C VAL A 15 30.77 -10.30 16.42
N SER A 16 30.12 -11.43 16.13
CA SER A 16 30.57 -12.76 16.56
C SER A 16 30.15 -13.87 15.60
N LYS A 17 30.46 -15.14 15.91
CA LYS A 17 29.98 -16.30 15.12
C LYS A 17 28.46 -16.42 15.06
N THR A 18 27.74 -15.80 16.00
CA THR A 18 26.27 -15.88 16.11
C THR A 18 25.61 -14.51 16.28
N LEU A 19 26.37 -13.42 16.16
CA LEU A 19 25.87 -12.06 16.34
C LEU A 19 26.30 -11.20 15.15
N GLU A 20 25.31 -10.62 14.50
CA GLU A 20 25.47 -9.72 13.37
C GLU A 20 24.76 -8.43 13.73
N GLU A 21 25.43 -7.32 13.50
CA GLU A 21 24.89 -5.97 13.61
C GLU A 21 24.69 -5.44 12.20
N PHE A 22 23.50 -4.92 11.96
CA PHE A 22 23.07 -4.45 10.65
C PHE A 22 22.32 -3.16 10.83
N ASP A 23 22.75 -2.13 10.12
CA ASP A 23 22.15 -0.80 10.16
C ASP A 23 21.73 -0.35 8.76
N VAL A 24 20.58 0.30 8.70
CA VAL A 24 19.99 0.84 7.47
C VAL A 24 19.77 2.31 7.64
N GLU A 25 20.56 3.09 6.91
CA GLU A 25 20.44 4.54 6.94
C GLU A 25 19.96 5.08 5.59
N GLU A 26 19.13 6.11 5.66
CA GLU A 26 18.76 6.93 4.51
C GLU A 26 19.89 7.91 4.19
N GLN A 27 20.62 7.68 3.10
CA GLN A 27 21.78 8.48 2.69
C GLN A 27 21.59 9.10 1.29
N PRO A 28 22.21 10.27 1.01
CA PRO A 28 22.19 10.85 -0.33
C PRO A 28 22.90 9.98 -1.36
N SER A 29 22.38 9.92 -2.59
CA SER A 29 22.98 9.12 -3.68
C SER A 29 24.46 9.42 -3.95
N SER A 30 24.89 10.68 -3.74
CA SER A 30 26.29 11.09 -3.90
C SER A 30 27.28 10.32 -3.02
N LEU A 31 26.83 9.76 -1.90
CA LEU A 31 27.67 8.96 -1.01
C LEU A 31 28.03 7.62 -1.65
N LEU A 32 27.11 7.05 -2.43
CA LEU A 32 27.34 5.81 -3.18
C LEU A 32 28.43 5.99 -4.23
N GLU A 33 28.35 7.09 -5.01
CA GLU A 33 29.35 7.44 -6.02
C GLU A 33 30.73 7.75 -5.40
N LYS A 34 30.75 8.41 -4.24
CA LYS A 34 32.00 8.65 -3.48
C LYS A 34 32.63 7.35 -2.97
N ARG A 35 31.81 6.41 -2.50
CA ARG A 35 32.27 5.14 -1.92
C ARG A 35 32.72 4.15 -2.99
N TYR A 36 32.04 4.16 -4.14
CA TYR A 36 32.29 3.25 -5.26
C TYR A 36 32.49 4.05 -6.55
N PRO A 37 33.75 4.37 -6.92
CA PRO A 37 34.06 5.19 -8.09
C PRO A 37 33.59 4.61 -9.44
N ASN A 38 33.27 3.32 -9.48
CA ASN A 38 32.77 2.60 -10.65
C ASN A 38 31.23 2.59 -10.74
N ILE A 39 30.53 3.25 -9.82
CA ILE A 39 29.08 3.38 -9.82
C ILE A 39 28.72 4.83 -10.12
N GLN A 40 27.84 5.01 -11.09
CA GLN A 40 27.24 6.30 -11.41
C GLN A 40 25.74 6.22 -11.12
N VAL A 41 25.20 7.23 -10.43
CA VAL A 41 23.77 7.32 -10.13
C VAL A 41 23.14 8.40 -10.99
N ILE A 42 22.19 7.99 -11.82
CA ILE A 42 21.44 8.90 -12.70
C ILE A 42 20.04 9.12 -12.12
N GLN A 43 19.74 10.35 -11.74
CA GLN A 43 18.42 10.75 -11.24
C GLN A 43 17.54 11.25 -12.39
N SER A 44 16.95 10.33 -13.14
CA SER A 44 15.93 10.65 -14.15
C SER A 44 14.97 9.48 -14.34
N GLY A 45 13.71 9.79 -14.67
CA GLY A 45 12.77 8.77 -15.14
C GLY A 45 13.23 8.18 -16.48
N VAL A 46 12.96 6.89 -16.69
CA VAL A 46 13.14 6.24 -17.99
C VAL A 46 11.90 6.51 -18.83
N LYS A 47 12.10 7.15 -19.98
CA LYS A 47 11.03 7.45 -20.93
C LYS A 47 10.78 6.27 -21.87
N GLN A 48 11.85 5.65 -22.36
CA GLN A 48 11.75 4.56 -23.32
C GLN A 48 13.01 3.68 -23.32
N LEU A 49 12.82 2.37 -23.44
CA LEU A 49 13.87 1.43 -23.83
C LEU A 49 13.84 1.23 -25.35
N LYS A 50 15.02 1.29 -25.98
CA LYS A 50 15.25 0.88 -27.37
C LYS A 50 16.12 -0.38 -27.34
N SER A 51 15.49 -1.56 -27.23
CA SER A 51 16.22 -2.80 -26.93
C SER A 51 17.16 -3.22 -28.05
N GLU A 52 16.77 -3.04 -29.31
CA GLU A 52 17.62 -3.37 -30.48
C GLU A 52 18.86 -2.48 -30.57
N GLU A 53 18.75 -1.22 -30.18
CA GLU A 53 19.88 -0.28 -30.10
C GLU A 53 20.69 -0.41 -28.81
N HIS A 54 20.28 -1.28 -27.88
CA HIS A 54 20.90 -1.40 -26.56
C HIS A 54 20.99 -0.05 -25.82
N LYS A 55 19.87 0.69 -25.81
CA LYS A 55 19.84 2.08 -25.37
C LYS A 55 18.61 2.43 -24.52
N ILE A 56 18.81 3.25 -23.50
CA ILE A 56 17.77 3.87 -22.68
C ILE A 56 17.68 5.36 -22.99
N LEU A 57 16.46 5.85 -23.24
CA LEU A 57 16.13 7.27 -23.32
C LEU A 57 15.47 7.70 -22.01
N THR A 58 16.02 8.73 -21.39
CA THR A 58 15.50 9.30 -20.14
C THR A 58 14.55 10.49 -20.40
N GLU A 59 13.74 10.82 -19.39
CA GLU A 59 12.81 11.96 -19.45
C GLU A 59 13.50 13.32 -19.68
N ASP A 60 14.74 13.46 -19.20
CA ASP A 60 15.59 14.64 -19.43
C ASP A 60 16.25 14.66 -20.83
N GLY A 61 15.90 13.71 -21.70
CA GLY A 61 16.34 13.65 -23.10
C GLY A 61 17.73 13.06 -23.31
N LYS A 62 18.38 12.52 -22.28
CA LYS A 62 19.68 11.86 -22.41
C LYS A 62 19.53 10.42 -22.87
N GLU A 63 20.57 9.92 -23.53
CA GLU A 63 20.65 8.55 -24.00
C GLU A 63 21.80 7.82 -23.30
N TYR A 64 21.55 6.58 -22.87
CA TYR A 64 22.51 5.71 -22.21
C TYR A 64 22.59 4.36 -22.89
N MET A 65 23.80 3.95 -23.29
CA MET A 65 24.05 2.64 -23.90
C MET A 65 24.33 1.60 -22.82
N TYR A 66 23.92 0.34 -23.05
CA TYR A 66 24.18 -0.76 -22.12
C TYR A 66 24.64 -2.03 -22.84
N GLU A 67 25.47 -2.83 -22.17
CA GLU A 67 25.73 -4.21 -22.61
C GLU A 67 24.71 -5.17 -21.98
N LYS A 68 24.40 -4.96 -20.69
CA LYS A 68 23.41 -5.72 -19.92
C LYS A 68 22.51 -4.76 -19.16
N LEU A 69 21.22 -5.08 -19.08
CA LEU A 69 20.20 -4.27 -18.42
C LEU A 69 19.47 -5.10 -17.36
N CYS A 70 19.34 -4.56 -16.15
CA CYS A 70 18.53 -5.13 -15.07
C CYS A 70 17.38 -4.15 -14.76
N LEU A 71 16.14 -4.66 -14.74
CA LEU A 71 14.95 -3.85 -14.50
C LEU A 71 14.39 -4.08 -13.10
N CYS A 72 14.55 -3.07 -12.24
CA CYS A 72 14.03 -3.04 -10.87
C CYS A 72 12.97 -1.93 -10.71
N ALA A 73 12.06 -1.80 -11.68
CA ALA A 73 11.12 -0.67 -11.76
C ALA A 73 9.97 -0.74 -10.72
N GLY A 74 9.84 -1.86 -10.01
CA GLY A 74 8.80 -2.06 -9.02
C GLY A 74 7.38 -1.96 -9.60
N ALA A 75 6.43 -1.56 -8.76
CA ALA A 75 5.02 -1.43 -9.11
C ALA A 75 4.35 -0.38 -8.22
N LYS A 76 3.26 0.20 -8.73
CA LYS A 76 2.41 1.16 -8.00
C LYS A 76 1.08 0.52 -7.57
N PRO A 77 0.41 0.99 -6.51
CA PRO A 77 -0.94 0.54 -6.16
C PRO A 77 -1.87 0.59 -7.37
N LYS A 78 -2.68 -0.45 -7.56
CA LYS A 78 -3.81 -0.40 -8.50
C LYS A 78 -4.98 0.27 -7.78
N LEU A 79 -5.17 1.56 -8.01
CA LEU A 79 -6.31 2.26 -7.42
C LEU A 79 -7.60 1.89 -8.14
N ILE A 80 -8.67 1.64 -7.38
CA ILE A 80 -10.02 1.42 -7.94
C ILE A 80 -10.57 2.67 -8.64
N LEU A 81 -10.09 3.85 -8.27
CA LEU A 81 -10.40 5.12 -8.90
C LEU A 81 -9.21 6.07 -8.77
N GLU A 82 -8.48 6.25 -9.87
CA GLU A 82 -7.30 7.12 -9.96
C GLU A 82 -7.70 8.60 -9.77
N GLY A 83 -6.85 9.37 -9.10
CA GLY A 83 -7.03 10.82 -8.90
C GLY A 83 -8.10 11.24 -7.88
N ASN A 84 -8.79 10.29 -7.24
CA ASN A 84 -9.73 10.61 -6.16
C ASN A 84 -9.00 10.76 -4.82
N PRO A 85 -9.13 11.91 -4.12
CA PRO A 85 -8.40 12.17 -2.88
C PRO A 85 -8.81 11.29 -1.69
N TYR A 86 -9.98 10.63 -1.77
CA TYR A 86 -10.49 9.72 -0.75
C TYR A 86 -10.17 8.25 -1.05
N VAL A 87 -9.48 7.94 -2.15
CA VAL A 87 -9.08 6.57 -2.50
C VAL A 87 -7.57 6.45 -2.34
N LEU A 88 -7.16 5.75 -1.30
CA LEU A 88 -5.75 5.60 -0.92
C LEU A 88 -5.24 4.21 -1.31
N GLY A 89 -4.02 4.16 -1.85
CA GLY A 89 -3.23 2.94 -1.95
C GLY A 89 -2.15 2.92 -0.86
N ILE A 90 -1.70 1.72 -0.48
CA ILE A 90 -0.57 1.54 0.44
C ILE A 90 0.48 0.70 -0.27
N ARG A 91 1.72 1.18 -0.34
CA ARG A 91 2.83 0.48 -1.03
C ARG A 91 4.21 0.80 -0.46
N ASP A 92 4.41 2.03 -0.06
CA ASP A 92 5.69 2.58 0.39
C ASP A 92 5.56 3.33 1.72
N THR A 93 6.70 3.72 2.30
CA THR A 93 6.76 4.44 3.58
C THR A 93 5.86 5.68 3.63
N ASP A 94 5.76 6.40 2.52
CA ASP A 94 5.07 7.68 2.47
C ASP A 94 3.55 7.47 2.40
N SER A 95 3.09 6.53 1.58
CA SER A 95 1.69 6.11 1.54
C SER A 95 1.22 5.48 2.86
N ALA A 96 2.09 4.75 3.58
CA ALA A 96 1.78 4.26 4.92
C ALA A 96 1.63 5.38 5.96
N GLN A 97 2.50 6.38 5.93
CA GLN A 97 2.39 7.55 6.82
C GLN A 97 1.15 8.38 6.51
N ALA A 98 0.84 8.58 5.22
CA ALA A 98 -0.38 9.24 4.78
C ALA A 98 -1.63 8.48 5.26
N PHE A 99 -1.64 7.16 5.13
CA PHE A 99 -2.70 6.30 5.67
C PHE A 99 -2.86 6.48 7.18
N GLN A 100 -1.77 6.39 7.96
CA GLN A 100 -1.81 6.57 9.41
C GLN A 100 -2.40 7.93 9.81
N LYS A 101 -2.01 9.00 9.12
CA LYS A 101 -2.51 10.36 9.40
C LYS A 101 -4.01 10.47 9.15
N ASN A 102 -4.50 9.91 8.05
CA ASN A 102 -5.92 9.90 7.73
C ASN A 102 -6.72 9.01 8.70
N LEU A 103 -6.17 7.84 9.06
CA LEU A 103 -6.80 6.90 9.98
C LEU A 103 -6.99 7.52 11.37
N ALA A 104 -6.03 8.31 11.87
CA ALA A 104 -6.11 8.94 13.19
C ALA A 104 -7.35 9.84 13.40
N GLN A 105 -7.98 10.30 12.31
CA GLN A 105 -9.19 11.13 12.33
C GLN A 105 -10.42 10.39 11.80
N ALA A 106 -10.28 9.13 11.41
CA ALA A 106 -11.37 8.37 10.83
C ALA A 106 -12.24 7.70 11.90
N GLU A 107 -13.54 7.70 11.64
CA GLU A 107 -14.54 6.92 12.37
C GLU A 107 -14.89 5.63 11.62
N ARG A 108 -14.94 5.69 10.29
CA ARG A 108 -15.21 4.54 9.42
C ARG A 108 -14.40 4.60 8.14
N ILE A 109 -13.87 3.47 7.71
CA ILE A 109 -13.22 3.29 6.40
C ILE A 109 -13.82 2.12 5.63
N VAL A 110 -13.62 2.13 4.31
CA VAL A 110 -13.88 0.96 3.46
C VAL A 110 -12.55 0.41 2.98
N VAL A 111 -12.30 -0.89 3.18
CA VAL A 111 -11.14 -1.59 2.62
C VAL A 111 -11.63 -2.46 1.46
N VAL A 112 -11.00 -2.33 0.29
CA VAL A 112 -11.37 -3.05 -0.92
C VAL A 112 -10.24 -3.95 -1.36
N GLY A 113 -10.50 -5.25 -1.45
CA GLY A 113 -9.52 -6.26 -1.86
C GLY A 113 -9.31 -7.35 -0.82
N ASN A 114 -8.64 -8.43 -1.20
CA ASN A 114 -8.57 -9.67 -0.42
C ASN A 114 -7.12 -10.19 -0.26
N GLY A 115 -6.13 -9.34 -0.52
CA GLY A 115 -4.70 -9.66 -0.46
C GLY A 115 -4.08 -9.39 0.92
N GLY A 116 -2.76 -9.54 1.01
CA GLY A 116 -2.02 -9.42 2.28
C GLY A 116 -2.22 -8.06 2.96
N ILE A 117 -2.11 -6.96 2.22
CA ILE A 117 -2.36 -5.61 2.74
C ILE A 117 -3.77 -5.48 3.32
N ALA A 118 -4.79 -6.03 2.65
CA ALA A 118 -6.17 -5.95 3.13
C ALA A 118 -6.32 -6.74 4.44
N LEU A 119 -5.84 -7.99 4.47
CA LEU A 119 -5.88 -8.86 5.64
C LEU A 119 -5.19 -8.25 6.86
N GLU A 120 -3.99 -7.71 6.66
CA GLU A 120 -3.21 -7.07 7.71
C GLU A 120 -3.92 -5.81 8.21
N LEU A 121 -4.43 -4.95 7.31
CA LEU A 121 -5.16 -3.75 7.70
C LEU A 121 -6.41 -4.05 8.53
N VAL A 122 -7.28 -4.95 8.08
CA VAL A 122 -8.53 -5.22 8.80
C VAL A 122 -8.29 -5.82 10.19
N TYR A 123 -7.16 -6.50 10.38
CA TYR A 123 -6.77 -7.06 11.67
C TYR A 123 -5.97 -6.07 12.55
N GLU A 124 -5.21 -5.17 11.96
CA GLU A 124 -4.36 -4.24 12.72
C GLU A 124 -5.08 -2.95 13.12
N ILE A 125 -6.06 -2.52 12.34
CA ILE A 125 -6.81 -1.29 12.63
C ILE A 125 -7.64 -1.44 13.90
N GLN A 126 -7.46 -0.48 14.81
CA GLN A 126 -8.29 -0.35 16.01
C GLN A 126 -9.02 0.98 16.05
N GLY A 127 -10.12 1.07 16.81
CA GLY A 127 -10.82 2.34 17.04
C GLY A 127 -11.43 2.97 15.78
N CYS A 128 -11.65 2.18 14.74
CA CYS A 128 -12.26 2.60 13.48
C CYS A 128 -13.17 1.49 12.96
N GLU A 129 -14.35 1.86 12.48
CA GLU A 129 -15.27 0.94 11.81
C GLU A 129 -14.71 0.56 10.44
N VAL A 130 -14.59 -0.73 10.14
CA VAL A 130 -14.03 -1.21 8.87
C VAL A 130 -15.11 -1.97 8.11
N ILE A 131 -15.52 -1.45 6.96
CA ILE A 131 -16.29 -2.22 5.98
C ILE A 131 -15.31 -2.85 5.00
N TRP A 132 -15.23 -4.18 4.99
CA TRP A 132 -14.30 -4.92 4.15
C TRP A 132 -15.02 -5.54 2.95
N ALA A 133 -14.83 -4.95 1.77
CA ALA A 133 -15.45 -5.39 0.51
C ALA A 133 -14.53 -6.35 -0.25
N ILE A 134 -15.04 -7.56 -0.50
CA ILE A 134 -14.31 -8.67 -1.11
C ILE A 134 -15.12 -9.25 -2.26
N LYS A 135 -14.49 -9.40 -3.43
CA LYS A 135 -15.11 -10.01 -4.61
C LYS A 135 -15.29 -11.52 -4.49
N ASP A 136 -14.48 -12.15 -3.66
CA ASP A 136 -14.42 -13.61 -3.51
C ASP A 136 -15.42 -14.13 -2.46
N LYS A 137 -15.56 -15.46 -2.40
CA LYS A 137 -16.45 -16.17 -1.44
C LYS A 137 -15.90 -16.28 -0.03
N ALA A 138 -14.58 -16.20 0.13
CA ALA A 138 -13.89 -16.35 1.40
C ALA A 138 -12.73 -15.35 1.50
N ILE A 139 -12.29 -15.10 2.73
CA ILE A 139 -11.23 -14.15 3.02
C ILE A 139 -9.86 -14.79 2.79
N GLY A 140 -8.91 -14.03 2.27
CA GLY A 140 -7.52 -14.45 2.12
C GLY A 140 -7.29 -15.65 1.20
N ASN A 141 -8.09 -15.81 0.14
CA ASN A 141 -8.02 -16.96 -0.77
C ASN A 141 -6.66 -17.15 -1.47
N THR A 142 -5.81 -16.13 -1.49
CA THR A 142 -4.44 -16.24 -2.00
C THR A 142 -3.49 -16.94 -1.01
N PHE A 143 -3.88 -17.07 0.26
CA PHE A 143 -3.05 -17.60 1.35
C PHE A 143 -3.67 -18.81 2.05
N PHE A 144 -5.01 -18.89 2.10
CA PHE A 144 -5.74 -19.91 2.83
C PHE A 144 -6.83 -20.53 1.96
N ASP A 145 -7.23 -21.77 2.26
CA ASP A 145 -8.50 -22.31 1.79
C ASP A 145 -9.68 -21.74 2.61
N ALA A 146 -10.90 -21.96 2.11
CA ALA A 146 -12.10 -21.41 2.74
C ALA A 146 -12.34 -21.91 4.18
N GLY A 147 -12.01 -23.18 4.48
CA GLY A 147 -12.17 -23.73 5.82
C GLY A 147 -11.19 -23.12 6.80
N ALA A 148 -9.92 -22.97 6.39
CA ALA A 148 -8.91 -22.28 7.18
C ALA A 148 -9.28 -20.80 7.42
N ALA A 149 -9.85 -20.13 6.42
CA ALA A 149 -10.30 -18.74 6.52
C ALA A 149 -11.41 -18.53 7.56
N GLU A 150 -12.34 -19.48 7.69
CA GLU A 150 -13.44 -19.40 8.67
C GLU A 150 -12.93 -19.32 10.13
N PHE A 151 -11.79 -19.95 10.45
CA PHE A 151 -11.19 -19.87 11.79
C PHE A 151 -10.70 -18.46 12.16
N LEU A 152 -10.47 -17.59 11.18
CA LEU A 152 -9.95 -16.24 11.39
C LEU A 152 -11.07 -15.20 11.58
N ILE A 153 -12.28 -15.46 11.06
CA ILE A 153 -13.39 -14.51 11.11
C ILE A 153 -13.73 -14.05 12.55
N PRO A 154 -13.81 -14.95 13.56
CA PRO A 154 -14.10 -14.51 14.94
C PRO A 154 -13.04 -13.58 15.53
N LYS A 155 -11.79 -13.62 15.02
CA LYS A 155 -10.70 -12.77 15.49
C LYS A 155 -10.83 -11.31 15.03
N LEU A 156 -11.61 -11.06 13.98
CA LEU A 156 -11.87 -9.71 13.45
C LEU A 156 -12.93 -8.95 14.26
N ILE A 157 -13.60 -9.62 15.19
CA ILE A 157 -14.61 -9.03 16.09
C ILE A 157 -14.14 -9.09 17.54
N ALA A 158 -13.38 -10.14 17.90
CA ALA A 158 -12.83 -10.28 19.24
C ALA A 158 -11.82 -9.17 19.59
N GLU A 159 -11.68 -8.89 20.88
CA GLU A 159 -10.63 -8.01 21.39
C GLU A 159 -9.24 -8.53 21.01
N LYS A 160 -8.37 -7.61 20.56
CA LYS A 160 -6.98 -7.92 20.26
C LYS A 160 -6.28 -8.33 21.55
N ARG A 161 -5.91 -9.59 21.66
CA ARG A 161 -4.96 -10.03 22.66
C ARG A 161 -3.57 -9.71 22.14
N GLU A 162 -2.77 -8.99 22.92
CA GLU A 162 -1.34 -8.84 22.67
C GLU A 162 -0.68 -10.22 22.84
N THR A 163 -0.65 -11.01 21.78
CA THR A 163 0.19 -12.19 21.74
C THR A 163 1.59 -11.75 21.35
N ALA A 164 2.53 -11.85 22.30
CA ALA A 164 3.96 -11.83 22.01
C ALA A 164 4.33 -13.09 21.21
N ILE A 165 3.97 -13.12 19.93
CA ILE A 165 4.44 -14.16 19.04
C ILE A 165 5.91 -13.85 18.81
N ALA A 166 6.79 -14.71 19.34
CA ALA A 166 8.21 -14.65 19.05
C ALA A 166 8.37 -14.84 17.53
N CYS A 167 8.56 -13.73 16.81
CA CYS A 167 8.81 -13.80 15.39
C CYS A 167 10.18 -14.44 15.21
N LYS A 168 10.18 -15.65 14.62
CA LYS A 168 11.42 -16.40 14.34
C LYS A 168 12.21 -15.84 13.17
N ARG A 169 11.67 -14.83 12.47
CA ARG A 169 12.34 -14.13 11.38
C ARG A 169 13.16 -12.99 11.95
N THR A 170 14.41 -12.86 11.51
CA THR A 170 15.25 -11.69 11.79
C THR A 170 14.54 -10.43 11.33
N LYS A 171 14.33 -9.50 12.26
CA LYS A 171 13.67 -8.21 12.02
C LYS A 171 14.69 -7.08 12.11
N TYR A 172 14.46 -6.05 11.32
CA TYR A 172 15.24 -4.82 11.34
C TYR A 172 14.31 -3.67 11.75
N THR A 173 14.67 -2.95 12.81
CA THR A 173 13.90 -1.83 13.34
C THR A 173 14.76 -0.57 13.26
N MET A 174 14.19 0.53 12.77
CA MET A 174 14.87 1.82 12.69
C MET A 174 14.95 2.46 14.09
N GLU A 175 16.12 2.91 14.54
CA GLU A 175 16.22 3.78 15.71
C GLU A 175 15.59 5.16 15.44
N GLY A 176 14.93 5.71 16.46
CA GLY A 176 13.98 6.82 16.34
C GLY A 176 14.50 8.04 15.59
N LYS A 177 13.88 8.36 14.45
CA LYS A 177 14.01 9.67 13.81
C LYS A 177 13.22 10.70 14.62
N GLU A 178 13.93 11.61 15.29
CA GLU A 178 13.35 12.89 15.70
C GLU A 178 12.73 13.57 14.46
N LYS A 179 11.46 13.95 14.59
CA LYS A 179 10.65 14.56 13.53
C LYS A 179 11.27 15.90 13.10
N LYS A 180 12.08 15.89 12.05
CA LYS A 180 12.32 17.10 11.25
C LYS A 180 11.16 17.24 10.27
N GLU A 181 10.33 18.26 10.48
CA GLU A 181 9.26 18.66 9.59
C GLU A 181 9.83 18.94 8.19
N ARG A 182 9.36 18.18 7.19
CA ARG A 182 9.65 18.44 5.77
C ARG A 182 8.65 19.47 5.23
N PRO A 183 9.04 20.37 4.31
CA PRO A 183 8.16 21.39 3.77
C PRO A 183 7.04 20.77 2.93
N VAL A 184 5.86 21.38 3.01
CA VAL A 184 4.64 20.98 2.30
C VAL A 184 4.76 21.31 0.80
N ALA A 185 4.23 20.39 -0.02
CA ALA A 185 3.96 20.49 -1.46
C ALA A 185 5.13 20.17 -2.43
N ALA A 186 5.35 18.87 -2.66
CA ALA A 186 5.85 18.34 -3.93
C ALA A 186 4.95 17.15 -4.33
N PRO A 187 4.71 16.91 -5.64
CA PRO A 187 3.90 15.78 -6.09
C PRO A 187 4.67 14.47 -5.96
N ASP A 188 4.00 13.43 -5.46
CA ASP A 188 4.43 12.02 -5.37
C ASP A 188 5.93 11.83 -5.10
N GLU A 189 6.36 12.07 -3.87
CA GLU A 189 7.59 11.45 -3.37
C GLU A 189 7.33 9.94 -3.23
N LEU A 190 8.18 9.13 -3.88
CA LEU A 190 8.10 7.67 -3.80
C LEU A 190 8.91 7.23 -2.59
N GLY A 191 8.24 6.65 -1.60
CA GLY A 191 8.88 6.05 -0.45
C GLY A 191 9.58 4.72 -0.81
N SER A 192 10.30 4.17 0.16
CA SER A 192 10.80 2.78 0.03
C SER A 192 9.64 1.80 0.18
N ALA A 193 9.65 0.71 -0.61
CA ALA A 193 8.60 -0.29 -0.56
C ALA A 193 8.44 -0.86 0.86
N LEU A 194 7.18 -1.00 1.28
CA LEU A 194 6.78 -1.60 2.53
C LEU A 194 7.05 -3.10 2.44
N GLY A 195 8.17 -3.54 3.03
CA GLY A 195 8.48 -4.95 3.18
C GLY A 195 7.48 -5.65 4.12
N PRO A 196 7.75 -6.90 4.48
CA PRO A 196 6.98 -7.57 5.51
C PRO A 196 7.00 -6.79 6.84
N ASP A 197 5.95 -6.95 7.65
CA ASP A 197 5.78 -6.24 8.95
C ASP A 197 5.70 -4.71 8.81
N TRP A 198 5.26 -4.21 7.65
CA TRP A 198 5.21 -2.77 7.36
C TRP A 198 4.37 -1.92 8.33
N HIS A 199 3.42 -2.56 9.02
CA HIS A 199 2.59 -1.92 10.03
C HIS A 199 3.33 -1.72 11.36
N GLU A 200 4.50 -2.33 11.58
CA GLU A 200 5.28 -2.17 12.80
C GLU A 200 5.78 -0.72 12.94
N GLY A 201 5.62 -0.17 14.16
CA GLY A 201 5.91 1.24 14.43
C GLY A 201 4.83 2.22 13.97
N LEU A 202 3.85 1.78 13.18
CA LEU A 202 2.69 2.60 12.83
C LEU A 202 1.60 2.52 13.90
N ARG A 203 1.03 3.67 14.25
CA ARG A 203 -0.13 3.76 15.14
C ARG A 203 -1.41 3.63 14.32
N LEU A 204 -1.86 2.39 14.11
CA LEU A 204 -3.08 2.09 13.35
C LEU A 204 -4.36 2.21 14.20
N LYS A 205 -4.56 3.38 14.81
CA LYS A 205 -5.74 3.67 15.66
C LYS A 205 -6.57 4.81 15.09
N GLY A 206 -7.87 4.60 14.98
CA GLY A 206 -8.87 5.61 14.67
C GLY A 206 -9.30 6.41 15.90
N THR A 207 -10.47 7.04 15.78
CA THR A 207 -11.01 8.01 16.76
C THR A 207 -11.75 7.39 17.94
N LYS A 208 -12.14 6.11 17.85
CA LYS A 208 -13.01 5.45 18.84
C LYS A 208 -12.22 4.53 19.79
N GLU A 209 -12.81 4.21 20.93
CA GLU A 209 -12.20 3.38 21.99
C GLU A 209 -12.73 1.93 21.95
N PHE A 210 -12.56 1.24 20.82
CA PHE A 210 -12.80 -0.20 20.73
C PHE A 210 -11.66 -0.89 20.01
N SER A 211 -11.51 -2.21 20.23
CA SER A 211 -10.49 -3.01 19.53
C SER A 211 -10.83 -3.16 18.06
N HIS A 212 -11.66 -4.13 17.68
CA HIS A 212 -12.01 -4.36 16.27
C HIS A 212 -13.51 -4.20 16.06
N LYS A 213 -13.88 -3.63 14.92
CA LYS A 213 -15.27 -3.54 14.46
C LYS A 213 -15.28 -3.65 12.95
N VAL A 214 -15.13 -4.88 12.48
CA VAL A 214 -15.02 -5.23 11.06
C VAL A 214 -16.31 -5.88 10.59
N HIS A 215 -16.84 -5.39 9.48
CA HIS A 215 -17.97 -5.99 8.78
C HIS A 215 -17.54 -6.41 7.38
N ILE A 216 -17.80 -7.66 7.02
CA ILE A 216 -17.33 -8.26 5.77
C ILE A 216 -18.48 -8.31 4.76
N GLU A 217 -18.27 -7.71 3.59
CA GLU A 217 -19.13 -7.82 2.42
C GLU A 217 -18.43 -8.70 1.37
N ILE A 218 -18.79 -9.98 1.34
CA ILE A 218 -18.28 -10.94 0.34
C ILE A 218 -19.09 -10.87 -0.96
N LEU A 219 -18.53 -11.45 -2.03
CA LEU A 219 -19.17 -11.48 -3.35
C LEU A 219 -19.58 -10.09 -3.88
N CYS A 220 -18.78 -9.07 -3.59
CA CYS A 220 -19.05 -7.71 -4.04
C CYS A 220 -17.80 -7.01 -4.59
N GLU A 221 -18.03 -6.11 -5.54
CA GLU A 221 -17.02 -5.19 -6.07
C GLU A 221 -17.52 -3.76 -5.88
N VAL A 222 -16.61 -2.79 -5.94
CA VAL A 222 -16.99 -1.38 -5.99
C VAL A 222 -17.60 -1.10 -7.36
N LYS A 223 -18.86 -0.72 -7.37
CA LYS A 223 -19.59 -0.32 -8.58
C LYS A 223 -19.39 1.15 -8.88
N GLN A 224 -19.52 2.01 -7.86
CA GLN A 224 -19.37 3.45 -8.01
C GLN A 224 -18.97 4.11 -6.70
N ILE A 225 -18.23 5.21 -6.80
CA ILE A 225 -17.84 6.06 -5.66
C ILE A 225 -18.48 7.43 -5.88
N PHE A 226 -19.10 7.98 -4.83
CA PHE A 226 -19.75 9.29 -4.87
C PHE A 226 -19.10 10.22 -3.85
N LEU A 227 -18.87 11.46 -4.25
CA LEU A 227 -18.55 12.51 -3.30
C LEU A 227 -19.82 12.94 -2.54
N GLN A 228 -19.64 13.51 -1.35
CA GLN A 228 -20.75 13.97 -0.51
C GLN A 228 -21.79 14.80 -1.26
N GLN A 229 -21.36 15.78 -2.05
CA GLN A 229 -22.26 16.68 -2.78
C GLN A 229 -23.08 15.95 -3.85
N GLU A 230 -22.46 15.04 -4.59
CA GLU A 230 -23.12 14.22 -5.61
C GLU A 230 -24.14 13.27 -4.98
N PHE A 231 -23.77 12.66 -3.85
CA PHE A 231 -24.63 11.75 -3.12
C PHE A 231 -25.92 12.42 -2.63
N LEU A 232 -25.79 13.65 -2.09
CA LEU A 232 -26.93 14.46 -1.65
C LEU A 232 -27.86 14.85 -2.81
N GLN A 233 -27.31 15.18 -3.98
CA GLN A 233 -28.11 15.51 -5.16
C GLN A 233 -28.92 14.32 -5.66
N LEU A 234 -28.34 13.12 -5.60
CA LEU A 234 -28.99 11.88 -6.01
C LEU A 234 -30.05 11.39 -5.00
N LYS A 235 -30.17 12.01 -3.82
CA LYS A 235 -31.12 11.65 -2.74
C LYS A 235 -31.10 10.16 -2.40
N ARG A 236 -29.91 9.56 -2.45
CA ARG A 236 -29.71 8.15 -2.09
C ARG A 236 -29.54 8.00 -0.58
N THR A 237 -29.79 6.79 -0.10
CA THR A 237 -29.62 6.42 1.31
C THR A 237 -28.45 5.46 1.44
N SER A 238 -27.52 5.77 2.34
CA SER A 238 -26.46 4.84 2.75
C SER A 238 -26.90 4.00 3.95
N LEU A 239 -26.22 2.90 4.19
CA LEU A 239 -26.48 1.99 5.29
C LEU A 239 -25.58 2.32 6.46
N THR A 240 -26.12 2.24 7.68
CA THR A 240 -25.31 2.30 8.90
C THR A 240 -24.36 1.12 8.97
N PHE A 241 -23.31 1.23 9.80
CA PHE A 241 -22.49 0.07 10.14
C PHE A 241 -23.37 -1.07 10.67
N PRO A 242 -23.31 -2.28 10.08
CA PRO A 242 -24.18 -3.37 10.47
C PRO A 242 -24.03 -3.74 11.94
N LYS A 243 -25.15 -3.81 12.66
CA LYS A 243 -25.23 -4.36 14.02
C LYS A 243 -25.63 -5.84 13.92
N GLU A 244 -25.19 -6.65 14.89
CA GLU A 244 -25.41 -8.11 14.91
C GLU A 244 -26.90 -8.53 14.80
N GLU A 245 -27.84 -7.61 15.06
CA GLU A 245 -29.28 -7.81 14.95
C GLU A 245 -29.90 -7.02 13.79
N LYS A 246 -29.94 -7.65 12.60
CA LYS A 246 -30.83 -7.55 11.42
C LYS A 246 -31.42 -6.22 10.90
N ASN A 247 -31.33 -5.10 11.60
CA ASN A 247 -31.86 -3.83 11.13
C ASN A 247 -30.74 -3.01 10.50
N VAL A 248 -30.55 -3.23 9.19
CA VAL A 248 -29.76 -2.31 8.36
C VAL A 248 -30.57 -1.02 8.24
N ALA A 249 -30.25 -0.05 9.08
CA ALA A 249 -30.90 1.26 9.08
C ALA A 249 -30.25 2.19 8.05
N ALA A 250 -31.01 3.20 7.62
CA ALA A 250 -30.43 4.31 6.89
C ALA A 250 -29.44 5.05 7.79
N ASP A 251 -28.28 5.40 7.23
CA ASP A 251 -27.28 6.19 7.94
C ASP A 251 -27.64 7.67 7.87
N ASP A 252 -27.82 8.28 9.03
CA ASP A 252 -28.09 9.72 9.18
C ASP A 252 -26.77 10.53 9.21
N VAL A 253 -25.61 9.87 9.27
CA VAL A 253 -24.31 10.53 9.29
C VAL A 253 -23.92 11.00 7.89
N LEU A 254 -23.49 12.25 7.80
CA LEU A 254 -22.98 12.84 6.58
C LEU A 254 -21.49 12.50 6.42
N TRP A 255 -21.17 11.68 5.41
CA TRP A 255 -19.81 11.22 5.12
C TRP A 255 -19.19 12.01 3.96
N PRO A 256 -17.86 12.17 3.90
CA PRO A 256 -17.20 12.83 2.78
C PRO A 256 -17.26 12.02 1.47
N VAL A 257 -17.28 10.69 1.57
CA VAL A 257 -17.33 9.78 0.42
C VAL A 257 -18.26 8.59 0.69
N TYR A 258 -18.91 8.13 -0.37
CA TYR A 258 -19.84 7.00 -0.36
C TYR A 258 -19.44 5.96 -1.41
N VAL A 259 -19.54 4.67 -1.06
CA VAL A 259 -19.20 3.54 -1.93
C VAL A 259 -20.45 2.72 -2.19
N GLU A 260 -20.85 2.61 -3.46
CA GLU A 260 -21.85 1.65 -3.93
C GLU A 260 -21.17 0.35 -4.34
N LEU A 261 -21.63 -0.75 -3.75
CA LEU A 261 -21.17 -2.10 -4.05
C LEU A 261 -22.09 -2.76 -5.09
N THR A 262 -21.58 -3.75 -5.82
CA THR A 262 -22.35 -4.49 -6.83
C THR A 262 -23.53 -5.26 -6.26
N ASN A 263 -23.54 -5.54 -4.95
CA ASN A 263 -24.66 -6.13 -4.25
C ASN A 263 -25.78 -5.13 -3.88
N GLY A 264 -25.67 -3.87 -4.34
CA GLY A 264 -26.66 -2.81 -4.16
C GLY A 264 -26.54 -2.05 -2.83
N LYS A 265 -25.64 -2.47 -1.93
CA LYS A 265 -25.40 -1.78 -0.66
C LYS A 265 -24.54 -0.54 -0.88
N ILE A 266 -24.81 0.50 -0.10
CA ILE A 266 -24.06 1.76 -0.13
C ILE A 266 -23.58 2.09 1.28
N TYR A 267 -22.29 2.38 1.43
CA TYR A 267 -21.70 2.77 2.71
C TYR A 267 -21.03 4.14 2.59
N GLY A 268 -21.32 5.04 3.53
CA GLY A 268 -20.54 6.26 3.70
C GLY A 268 -19.34 6.00 4.61
N CYS A 269 -18.20 6.64 4.35
CA CYS A 269 -16.96 6.50 5.12
C CYS A 269 -16.06 7.73 5.01
N ASN A 270 -15.00 7.81 5.83
CA ASN A 270 -14.01 8.88 5.77
C ASN A 270 -13.13 8.78 4.52
N PHE A 271 -12.67 7.57 4.19
CA PHE A 271 -11.88 7.28 2.99
C PHE A 271 -11.89 5.77 2.69
N ILE A 272 -11.37 5.42 1.51
CA ILE A 272 -11.37 4.07 0.95
C ILE A 272 -9.92 3.64 0.76
N VAL A 273 -9.58 2.42 1.18
CA VAL A 273 -8.28 1.80 0.89
C VAL A 273 -8.42 0.82 -0.27
N SER A 274 -7.74 1.12 -1.38
CA SER A 274 -7.63 0.23 -2.54
C SER A 274 -6.49 -0.76 -2.35
N ALA A 275 -6.79 -1.92 -1.80
CA ALA A 275 -5.88 -3.05 -1.63
C ALA A 275 -6.11 -4.13 -2.70
N THR A 276 -6.29 -3.70 -3.96
CA THR A 276 -6.67 -4.57 -5.09
C THR A 276 -5.48 -5.07 -5.94
N GLY A 277 -4.28 -4.94 -5.41
CA GLY A 277 -3.02 -5.33 -6.06
C GLY A 277 -2.24 -4.13 -6.60
N VAL A 278 -1.33 -4.39 -7.53
CA VAL A 278 -0.40 -3.40 -8.07
C VAL A 278 -0.36 -3.42 -9.59
N VAL A 279 0.02 -2.29 -10.19
CA VAL A 279 0.34 -2.16 -11.61
C VAL A 279 1.87 -2.06 -11.74
N PRO A 280 2.52 -3.02 -12.43
CA PRO A 280 3.94 -2.97 -12.79
C PRO A 280 4.33 -1.65 -13.49
N ASN A 281 5.45 -1.05 -13.09
CA ASN A 281 5.97 0.18 -13.72
C ASN A 281 6.78 -0.13 -14.99
N VAL A 282 6.17 -0.89 -15.90
CA VAL A 282 6.87 -1.53 -17.01
C VAL A 282 6.66 -0.88 -18.37
N LYS A 283 5.70 0.05 -18.47
CA LYS A 283 5.28 0.67 -19.72
C LYS A 283 6.46 1.22 -20.57
N PRO A 284 7.44 1.95 -20.00
CA PRO A 284 8.58 2.46 -20.77
C PRO A 284 9.44 1.37 -21.44
N PHE A 285 9.34 0.12 -20.96
CA PHE A 285 10.19 -0.98 -21.41
C PHE A 285 9.51 -1.92 -22.41
N ILE A 286 8.18 -1.90 -22.47
CA ILE A 286 7.40 -2.76 -23.38
C ILE A 286 7.13 -2.06 -24.71
N ASP A 287 6.80 -0.77 -24.67
CA ASP A 287 6.36 -0.02 -25.85
C ASP A 287 7.46 0.03 -26.94
N GLY A 288 7.24 -0.68 -28.05
CA GLY A 288 8.17 -0.75 -29.18
C GLY A 288 9.29 -1.78 -29.05
N ASN A 289 9.28 -2.63 -28.02
CA ASN A 289 10.23 -3.73 -27.87
C ASN A 289 9.52 -5.09 -27.95
N ASN A 290 10.20 -6.10 -28.51
CA ASN A 290 9.70 -7.49 -28.54
C ASN A 290 9.93 -8.21 -27.20
N VAL A 291 9.56 -7.55 -26.10
CA VAL A 291 9.75 -8.06 -24.73
C VAL A 291 8.40 -8.46 -24.16
N SER A 292 8.29 -9.73 -23.74
CA SER A 292 7.12 -10.22 -22.99
C SER A 292 7.52 -10.43 -21.53
N ILE A 293 6.77 -9.80 -20.62
CA ILE A 293 7.03 -9.89 -19.18
C ILE A 293 6.39 -11.17 -18.66
N LEU A 294 7.22 -12.12 -18.22
CA LEU A 294 6.74 -13.44 -17.85
C LEU A 294 6.31 -13.55 -16.38
N ILE A 295 6.97 -12.89 -15.42
CA ILE A 295 6.68 -13.05 -14.00
C ILE A 295 7.05 -11.77 -13.22
N TYR A 296 6.19 -11.39 -12.27
CA TYR A 296 6.47 -10.42 -11.21
C TYR A 296 6.76 -11.18 -9.91
N LEU A 297 8.01 -11.19 -9.46
CA LEU A 297 8.41 -11.69 -8.14
C LEU A 297 9.09 -10.54 -7.40
N GLU A 298 8.45 -10.06 -6.34
CA GLU A 298 9.01 -9.11 -5.36
C GLU A 298 9.88 -7.97 -5.96
N GLY A 299 9.40 -7.32 -7.02
CA GLY A 299 10.05 -6.15 -7.61
C GLY A 299 11.09 -6.42 -8.70
N PHE A 300 11.34 -7.68 -9.08
CA PHE A 300 12.20 -8.03 -10.21
C PHE A 300 11.40 -8.45 -11.44
N PHE A 301 11.77 -7.90 -12.60
CA PHE A 301 11.32 -8.37 -13.90
C PHE A 301 12.46 -9.10 -14.59
N PHE A 302 12.26 -10.38 -14.92
CA PHE A 302 13.11 -11.05 -15.89
C PHE A 302 12.54 -10.78 -17.28
N VAL A 303 13.25 -9.93 -18.02
CA VAL A 303 13.06 -9.74 -19.46
C VAL A 303 13.81 -10.85 -20.17
N LYS A 304 13.11 -11.60 -21.01
CA LYS A 304 13.70 -12.58 -21.93
C LYS A 304 13.63 -12.04 -23.35
#